data_AF-A0A7C6KV57-F1
#
_entry.id   AF-A0A7C6KV57-F1
#
_cell.length_a   1.000
_cell.length_b   1.000
_cell.length_c   1.000
_cell.angle_alpha   90.00
_cell.angle_beta   90.00
_cell.angle_gamma   90.00
#
_symmetry.space_group_name_H-M   'P 1'
#
loop_
_entity.id
_entity.type
_entity.pdbx_description
1 polymer ?
#
loop_
_entity_poly.entity_id
_entity_poly.type
_entity_poly.pdbx_seq_one_letter_code
_entity_poly.pdbx_strand_id
1 'polypeptide(L)'
;MAKKNNSLIILAIVITALITGLGVYIWQRNAVQTEKENLQKQIATLEEQVKTLEKQVDTLPKNPQGQVLARANEVLLLLHNKDLDKLAAYIHPDKGVRFSPYAYVDPQKDLIFTAEQIKKAFSDQKEYVWGNYDGTGDPIKLSFEGYFRKFIYDVEFINAREISYNHPLGKGNTINNATEVYPNANIVEYHFPGIDPKYEGMDWRSLRLVFEEKDSNWYLVGIVHDQWTI
;
A
#
# COMPACT_ATOMS: atom_id res chain seq x y z
N MET A 1 35.00 -65.44 -45.28
CA MET A 1 35.06 -65.61 -43.80
C MET A 1 35.16 -64.28 -43.02
N ALA A 2 35.53 -63.14 -43.64
CA ALA A 2 35.70 -61.84 -42.94
C ALA A 2 34.42 -61.11 -42.49
N LYS A 3 33.26 -61.33 -43.15
CA LYS A 3 32.03 -60.57 -42.90
C LYS A 3 31.35 -60.88 -41.54
N LYS A 4 31.57 -62.07 -40.99
CA LYS A 4 30.96 -62.53 -39.73
C LYS A 4 31.63 -61.92 -38.49
N ASN A 5 32.95 -61.69 -38.54
CA ASN A 5 33.70 -61.09 -37.42
C ASN A 5 33.41 -59.58 -37.27
N ASN A 6 33.23 -58.85 -38.37
CA ASN A 6 32.86 -57.43 -38.30
C ASN A 6 31.46 -57.21 -37.70
N SER A 7 30.52 -58.13 -37.95
CA SER A 7 29.17 -58.05 -37.37
C SER A 7 29.17 -58.25 -35.84
N LEU A 8 30.05 -59.10 -35.31
CA LEU A 8 30.18 -59.34 -33.87
C LEU A 8 30.82 -58.15 -33.14
N ILE A 9 31.82 -57.51 -33.77
CA ILE A 9 32.47 -56.32 -33.21
C ILE A 9 31.50 -55.13 -33.15
N ILE A 10 30.73 -54.90 -34.21
CA ILE A 10 29.72 -53.84 -34.25
C ILE A 10 28.64 -54.07 -33.18
N LEU A 11 28.18 -55.32 -33.00
CA LEU A 11 27.19 -55.67 -31.98
C LEU A 11 27.73 -55.41 -30.55
N ALA A 12 28.99 -55.74 -30.28
CA ALA A 12 29.62 -55.49 -28.99
C ALA A 12 29.73 -53.98 -28.68
N ILE A 13 30.08 -53.16 -29.67
CA ILE A 13 30.16 -51.70 -29.52
C ILE A 13 28.78 -51.11 -29.22
N VAL A 14 27.74 -51.56 -29.92
CA VAL A 14 26.35 -51.10 -29.71
C VAL A 14 25.85 -51.47 -28.30
N ILE A 15 26.13 -52.69 -27.84
CA ILE A 15 25.76 -53.13 -26.49
C ILE A 15 26.48 -52.28 -25.43
N THR A 16 27.77 -52.00 -25.64
CA THR A 16 28.55 -51.19 -24.69
C THR A 16 28.03 -49.75 -24.63
N ALA A 17 27.71 -49.15 -25.78
CA ALA A 17 27.13 -47.81 -25.86
C ALA A 17 25.72 -47.72 -25.22
N LEU A 18 24.91 -48.78 -25.34
CA LEU A 18 23.61 -48.86 -24.69
C LEU A 18 23.74 -48.96 -23.16
N ILE A 19 24.69 -49.74 -22.66
CA ILE A 19 24.93 -49.89 -21.21
C ILE A 19 25.45 -48.58 -20.61
N THR A 20 26.39 -47.90 -21.28
CA THR A 20 26.91 -46.61 -20.80
C THR A 20 25.85 -45.50 -20.88
N GLY A 21 25.09 -45.44 -21.98
CA GLY A 21 23.98 -44.49 -22.13
C GLY A 21 22.88 -44.68 -21.09
N LEU A 22 22.51 -45.93 -20.79
CA LEU A 22 21.53 -46.25 -19.74
C LEU A 22 22.06 -45.88 -18.34
N GLY A 23 23.34 -46.14 -18.08
CA GLY A 23 24.00 -45.75 -16.83
C GLY A 23 24.01 -44.23 -16.61
N VAL A 24 24.35 -43.45 -17.65
CA VAL A 24 24.32 -41.98 -17.60
C VAL A 24 22.89 -41.46 -17.41
N TYR A 25 21.90 -42.04 -18.12
CA TYR A 25 20.49 -41.67 -17.97
C TYR A 25 19.97 -41.93 -16.54
N ILE A 26 20.29 -43.10 -15.97
CA ILE A 26 19.89 -43.44 -14.59
C ILE A 26 20.58 -42.51 -13.60
N TRP A 27 21.87 -42.25 -13.76
CA TRP A 27 22.61 -41.33 -12.90
C TRP A 27 22.04 -39.91 -12.94
N GLN A 28 21.76 -39.39 -14.14
CA GLN A 28 21.19 -38.05 -14.32
C GLN A 28 19.76 -37.97 -13.75
N ARG A 29 18.94 -39.01 -13.97
CA ARG A 29 17.60 -39.09 -13.38
C ARG A 29 17.67 -39.10 -11.85
N ASN A 30 18.57 -39.89 -11.27
CA ASN A 30 18.75 -39.97 -9.82
C ASN A 30 19.24 -38.64 -9.25
N ALA A 31 20.21 -37.98 -9.88
CA ALA A 31 20.68 -36.66 -9.48
C ALA A 31 19.55 -35.62 -9.45
N VAL A 32 18.72 -35.59 -10.51
CA VAL A 32 17.54 -34.71 -10.57
C VAL A 32 16.51 -35.05 -9.50
N GLN A 33 16.29 -36.32 -9.18
CA GLN A 33 15.37 -36.71 -8.10
C GLN A 33 15.89 -36.28 -6.73
N THR A 34 17.18 -36.47 -6.46
CA THR A 34 17.80 -36.02 -5.21
C THR A 34 17.72 -34.50 -5.05
N GLU A 35 17.95 -33.74 -6.12
CA GLU A 35 17.80 -32.28 -6.11
C GLU A 35 16.35 -31.86 -5.84
N LYS A 36 15.37 -32.51 -6.49
CA LYS A 36 13.94 -32.25 -6.25
C LYS A 36 13.53 -32.53 -4.81
N GLU A 37 13.97 -33.65 -4.23
CA GLU A 37 13.70 -33.98 -2.83
C GLU A 37 14.31 -32.94 -1.87
N ASN A 38 15.51 -32.46 -2.17
CA ASN A 38 16.17 -31.44 -1.36
C ASN A 38 15.44 -30.08 -1.45
N LEU A 39 15.02 -29.68 -2.66
CA LEU A 39 14.22 -28.48 -2.87
C LEU A 39 12.86 -28.57 -2.16
N GLN A 40 12.18 -29.72 -2.22
CA GLN A 40 10.93 -29.93 -1.50
C GLN A 40 11.10 -29.83 0.02
N LYS A 41 12.19 -30.38 0.57
CA LYS A 41 12.53 -30.22 1.99
C LYS A 41 12.78 -28.75 2.35
N GLN A 42 13.48 -28.01 1.51
CA GLN A 42 13.69 -26.58 1.72
C GLN A 42 12.38 -25.82 1.72
N ILE A 43 11.52 -26.02 0.71
CA ILE A 43 10.19 -25.36 0.63
C ILE A 43 9.38 -25.65 1.89
N ALA A 44 9.27 -26.91 2.31
CA ALA A 44 8.52 -27.25 3.52
C ALA A 44 9.10 -26.60 4.79
N THR A 45 10.43 -26.47 4.87
CA THR A 45 11.11 -25.81 5.98
C THR A 45 10.83 -24.30 5.98
N LEU A 46 10.87 -23.66 4.80
CA LEU A 46 10.55 -22.25 4.63
C LEU A 46 9.08 -21.96 4.95
N GLU A 47 8.15 -22.80 4.52
CA GLU A 47 6.73 -22.68 4.83
C GLU A 47 6.48 -22.73 6.35
N GLU A 48 7.15 -23.65 7.06
CA GLU A 48 7.04 -23.73 8.52
C GLU A 48 7.70 -22.53 9.23
N GLN A 49 8.81 -22.01 8.69
CA GLN A 49 9.43 -20.78 9.19
C GLN A 49 8.51 -19.58 9.01
N VAL A 50 7.89 -19.41 7.84
CA VAL A 50 6.91 -18.33 7.57
C VAL A 50 5.76 -18.40 8.56
N LYS A 51 5.17 -19.58 8.73
CA LYS A 51 4.06 -19.79 9.67
C LYS A 51 4.45 -19.52 11.13
N THR A 52 5.69 -19.84 11.50
CA THR A 52 6.23 -19.54 12.84
C THR A 52 6.43 -18.04 13.03
N LEU A 53 6.96 -17.35 12.03
CA LEU A 53 7.14 -15.90 12.03
C LEU A 53 5.79 -15.16 12.08
N GLU A 54 4.80 -15.61 11.32
CA GLU A 54 3.43 -15.07 11.38
C GLU A 54 2.84 -15.16 12.78
N LYS A 55 2.98 -16.32 13.44
CA LYS A 55 2.56 -16.48 14.84
C LYS A 55 3.35 -15.59 15.80
N GLN A 56 4.66 -15.45 15.60
CA GLN A 56 5.47 -14.57 16.45
C GLN A 56 5.04 -13.11 16.30
N VAL A 57 4.78 -12.64 15.08
CA VAL A 57 4.25 -11.30 14.80
C VAL A 57 2.92 -11.07 15.50
N ASP A 58 2.03 -12.07 15.55
CA ASP A 58 0.74 -11.98 16.22
C ASP A 58 0.85 -11.92 17.76
N THR A 59 1.90 -12.53 18.33
CA THR A 59 2.17 -12.54 19.78
C THR A 59 2.96 -11.34 20.30
N LEU A 60 3.54 -10.51 19.42
CA LEU A 60 4.20 -9.28 19.85
C LEU A 60 3.18 -8.35 20.50
N PRO A 61 3.52 -7.67 21.61
CA PRO A 61 2.67 -6.62 22.15
C PRO A 61 2.38 -5.61 21.04
N LYS A 62 1.12 -5.55 20.61
CA LYS A 62 0.67 -4.68 19.52
C LYS A 62 0.92 -3.25 19.96
N ASN A 63 2.01 -2.64 19.48
CA ASN A 63 2.21 -1.20 19.59
C ASN A 63 1.20 -0.54 18.64
N PRO A 64 0.07 0.03 19.13
CA PRO A 64 -0.99 0.51 18.27
C PRO A 64 -0.49 1.62 17.34
N GLN A 65 0.40 2.49 17.85
CA GLN A 65 1.04 3.54 17.07
C GLN A 65 1.87 2.97 15.91
N GLY A 66 2.68 1.94 16.16
CA GLY A 66 3.50 1.30 15.13
C GLY A 66 2.65 0.69 14.01
N GLN A 67 1.52 0.07 14.37
CA GLN A 67 0.58 -0.51 13.40
C GLN A 67 -0.13 0.55 12.57
N VAL A 68 -0.61 1.62 13.21
CA VAL A 68 -1.26 2.74 12.51
C VAL A 68 -0.27 3.44 11.58
N LEU A 69 0.97 3.67 12.02
CA LEU A 69 2.01 4.28 11.17
C LEU A 69 2.35 3.41 9.95
N ALA A 70 2.50 2.09 10.14
CA ALA A 70 2.70 1.17 9.03
C ALA A 70 1.50 1.22 8.06
N ARG A 71 0.28 1.16 8.60
CA ARG A 71 -0.96 1.26 7.83
C ARG A 71 -1.07 2.59 7.07
N ALA A 72 -0.68 3.70 7.68
CA ALA A 72 -0.66 5.02 7.07
C ALA A 72 0.32 5.10 5.90
N ASN A 73 1.52 4.54 6.05
CA ASN A 73 2.51 4.48 4.98
C ASN A 73 2.06 3.62 3.80
N GLU A 74 1.38 2.50 4.06
CA GLU A 74 0.74 1.69 3.01
C GLU A 74 -0.32 2.49 2.25
N VAL A 75 -1.23 3.18 2.96
CA VAL A 75 -2.24 4.06 2.35
C VAL A 75 -1.57 5.15 1.52
N LEU A 76 -0.56 5.83 2.07
CA LEU A 76 0.14 6.90 1.38
C LEU A 76 0.82 6.41 0.08
N LEU A 77 1.41 5.21 0.10
CA LEU A 77 1.98 4.58 -1.09
C LEU A 77 0.90 4.27 -2.15
N LEU A 78 -0.28 3.81 -1.73
CA LEU A 78 -1.41 3.56 -2.64
C LEU A 78 -1.93 4.87 -3.24
N LEU A 79 -2.02 5.94 -2.45
CA LEU A 79 -2.35 7.28 -2.93
C LEU A 79 -1.31 7.77 -3.94
N HIS A 80 -0.01 7.68 -3.63
CA HIS A 80 1.07 8.04 -4.54
C HIS A 80 0.96 7.31 -5.89
N ASN A 81 0.73 6.01 -5.84
CA ASN A 81 0.60 5.16 -7.03
C ASN A 81 -0.77 5.24 -7.71
N LYS A 82 -1.72 6.01 -7.15
CA LYS A 82 -3.10 6.11 -7.64
C LYS A 82 -3.83 4.76 -7.71
N ASP A 83 -3.46 3.81 -6.86
CA ASP A 83 -4.01 2.45 -6.84
C ASP A 83 -5.27 2.40 -5.96
N LEU A 84 -6.36 2.98 -6.47
CA LEU A 84 -7.64 3.08 -5.74
C LEU A 84 -8.31 1.72 -5.52
N ASP A 85 -8.05 0.75 -6.42
CA ASP A 85 -8.58 -0.61 -6.30
C ASP A 85 -8.07 -1.28 -5.02
N LYS A 86 -6.77 -1.15 -4.74
CA LYS A 86 -6.18 -1.64 -3.49
C LYS A 86 -6.51 -0.73 -2.30
N LEU A 87 -6.55 0.59 -2.49
CA LEU A 87 -6.93 1.53 -1.42
C LEU A 87 -8.30 1.19 -0.82
N ALA A 88 -9.24 0.69 -1.64
CA ALA A 88 -10.56 0.30 -1.20
C ALA A 88 -10.56 -0.71 -0.02
N ALA A 89 -9.54 -1.57 0.07
CA ALA A 89 -9.41 -2.54 1.17
C ALA A 89 -9.08 -1.88 2.53
N TYR A 90 -8.62 -0.62 2.52
CA TYR A 90 -8.27 0.15 3.70
C TYR A 90 -9.45 0.98 4.21
N ILE A 91 -10.52 1.14 3.42
CA ILE A 91 -11.64 1.99 3.76
C ILE A 91 -12.53 1.31 4.79
N HIS A 92 -12.94 2.06 5.82
CA HIS A 92 -13.79 1.50 6.87
C HIS A 92 -15.12 0.99 6.29
N PRO A 93 -15.50 -0.29 6.50
CA PRO A 93 -16.63 -0.89 5.81
C PRO A 93 -17.97 -0.22 6.13
N ASP A 94 -18.16 0.24 7.37
CA ASP A 94 -19.43 0.86 7.78
C ASP A 94 -19.46 2.39 7.67
N LYS A 95 -18.29 3.04 7.73
CA LYS A 95 -18.17 4.51 7.83
C LYS A 95 -17.74 5.15 6.51
N GLY A 96 -17.13 4.39 5.60
CA GLY A 96 -16.46 4.93 4.43
C GLY A 96 -15.24 5.78 4.82
N VAL A 97 -14.77 6.59 3.88
CA VAL A 97 -13.74 7.61 4.09
C VAL A 97 -14.31 8.99 3.76
N ARG A 98 -14.15 9.93 4.70
CA ARG A 98 -14.50 11.34 4.53
C ARG A 98 -13.34 12.12 3.92
N PHE A 99 -13.64 13.10 3.08
CA PHE A 99 -12.66 14.01 2.52
C PHE A 99 -12.95 15.44 2.94
N SER A 100 -11.93 16.11 3.48
CA SER A 100 -12.01 17.51 3.90
C SER A 100 -10.90 18.30 3.18
N PRO A 101 -11.23 19.36 2.42
CA PRO A 101 -10.24 20.13 1.64
C PRO A 101 -9.32 21.01 2.50
N TYR A 102 -9.66 21.21 3.78
CA TYR A 102 -8.94 22.06 4.73
C TYR A 102 -8.99 21.44 6.14
N ALA A 103 -8.25 22.04 7.09
CA ALA A 103 -8.11 21.52 8.46
C ALA A 103 -9.43 21.28 9.20
N TYR A 104 -10.46 22.08 8.89
CA TYR A 104 -11.77 21.98 9.50
C TYR A 104 -12.58 20.89 8.79
N VAL A 105 -12.89 19.84 9.55
CA VAL A 105 -13.74 18.75 9.12
C VAL A 105 -15.19 19.15 9.41
N ASP A 106 -16.03 19.21 8.37
CA ASP A 106 -17.47 19.49 8.48
C ASP A 106 -18.26 18.17 8.34
N PRO A 107 -18.76 17.59 9.45
CA PRO A 107 -19.42 16.29 9.38
C PRO A 107 -20.74 16.26 8.61
N GLN A 108 -21.31 17.42 8.32
CA GLN A 108 -22.58 17.55 7.62
C GLN A 108 -22.40 17.74 6.11
N LYS A 109 -21.29 18.36 5.69
CA LYS A 109 -21.05 18.72 4.28
C LYS A 109 -19.96 17.93 3.61
N ASP A 110 -18.95 17.49 4.35
CA ASP A 110 -17.83 16.76 3.78
C ASP A 110 -18.30 15.42 3.20
N LEU A 111 -17.80 15.11 2.02
CA LEU A 111 -18.24 13.96 1.27
C LEU A 111 -17.60 12.67 1.81
N ILE A 112 -18.41 11.63 1.89
CA ILE A 112 -17.99 10.29 2.33
C ILE A 112 -18.12 9.32 1.15
N PHE A 113 -17.08 8.53 0.92
CA PHE A 113 -17.06 7.49 -0.10
C PHE A 113 -16.87 6.12 0.54
N THR A 114 -17.66 5.16 0.10
CA THR A 114 -17.51 3.74 0.44
C THR A 114 -16.33 3.11 -0.31
N ALA A 115 -15.87 1.95 0.16
CA ALA A 115 -14.83 1.17 -0.53
C ALA A 115 -15.15 0.95 -2.02
N GLU A 116 -16.39 0.57 -2.35
CA GLU A 116 -16.81 0.33 -3.73
C GLU A 116 -16.86 1.60 -4.60
N GLN A 117 -17.18 2.75 -3.99
CA GLN A 117 -17.10 4.03 -4.70
C GLN A 117 -15.65 4.44 -4.95
N ILE A 118 -14.74 4.21 -3.99
CA ILE A 118 -13.31 4.51 -4.14
C ILE A 118 -12.70 3.74 -5.33
N LYS A 119 -12.98 2.44 -5.48
CA LYS A 119 -12.49 1.63 -6.63
C LYS A 119 -12.78 2.29 -7.99
N LYS A 120 -13.95 2.93 -8.11
CA LYS A 120 -14.44 3.50 -9.37
C LYS A 120 -14.20 5.00 -9.47
N ALA A 121 -13.68 5.65 -8.44
CA ALA A 121 -13.72 7.09 -8.29
C ALA A 121 -12.97 7.86 -9.40
N PHE A 122 -11.90 7.30 -9.94
CA PHE A 122 -11.16 7.92 -11.07
C PHE A 122 -11.86 7.76 -12.42
N SER A 123 -12.69 6.73 -12.58
CA SER A 123 -13.50 6.54 -13.78
C SER A 123 -14.80 7.34 -13.76
N ASP A 124 -15.24 7.78 -12.58
CA ASP A 124 -16.44 8.58 -12.42
C ASP A 124 -16.20 10.03 -12.86
N GLN A 125 -16.98 10.46 -13.86
CA GLN A 125 -16.94 11.82 -14.40
C GLN A 125 -17.87 12.78 -13.64
N LYS A 126 -18.60 12.29 -12.63
CA LYS A 126 -19.45 13.12 -11.80
C LYS A 126 -18.65 14.19 -11.09
N GLU A 127 -19.13 15.43 -11.17
CA GLU A 127 -18.63 16.53 -10.34
C GLU A 127 -19.35 16.54 -8.99
N TYR A 128 -18.60 16.90 -7.95
CA TYR A 128 -19.09 17.09 -6.61
C TYR A 128 -18.72 18.48 -6.12
N VAL A 129 -19.46 18.97 -5.12
CA VAL A 129 -19.11 20.19 -4.39
C VAL A 129 -18.44 19.75 -3.08
N TRP A 130 -17.14 20.01 -2.97
CA TRP A 130 -16.31 19.55 -1.85
C TRP A 130 -16.21 20.56 -0.69
N GLY A 131 -16.87 21.71 -0.83
CA GLY A 131 -16.73 22.86 0.04
C GLY A 131 -16.56 24.13 -0.77
N ASN A 132 -15.87 25.11 -0.21
CA ASN A 132 -15.62 26.41 -0.83
C ASN A 132 -14.13 26.75 -0.76
N TYR A 133 -13.58 27.38 -1.80
CA TYR A 133 -12.20 27.81 -1.80
C TYR A 133 -11.98 28.90 -0.76
N ASP A 134 -10.93 28.74 0.03
CA ASP A 134 -10.44 29.79 0.92
C ASP A 134 -10.11 31.08 0.13
N GLY A 135 -10.32 32.24 0.77
CA GLY A 135 -10.16 33.57 0.18
C GLY A 135 -11.28 34.02 -0.78
N THR A 136 -11.67 33.19 -1.76
CA THR A 136 -12.71 33.57 -2.76
C THR A 136 -14.13 33.23 -2.31
N GLY A 137 -14.29 32.13 -1.55
CA GLY A 137 -15.60 31.59 -1.18
C GLY A 137 -16.32 30.83 -2.30
N ASP A 138 -15.72 30.70 -3.49
CA ASP A 138 -16.33 29.98 -4.61
C ASP A 138 -16.43 28.48 -4.32
N PRO A 139 -17.48 27.78 -4.79
CA PRO A 139 -17.63 26.35 -4.55
C PRO A 139 -16.50 25.55 -5.22
N ILE A 140 -15.93 24.60 -4.49
CA ILE A 140 -14.96 23.63 -5.02
C ILE A 140 -15.74 22.57 -5.79
N LYS A 141 -16.05 22.86 -7.05
CA LYS A 141 -16.76 21.95 -7.95
C LYS A 141 -15.75 21.17 -8.79
N LEU A 142 -15.48 19.92 -8.40
CA LEU A 142 -14.48 19.07 -9.03
C LEU A 142 -15.00 17.62 -9.14
N SER A 143 -14.55 16.90 -10.17
CA SER A 143 -14.59 15.43 -10.13
C SER A 143 -13.69 14.89 -9.01
N PHE A 144 -13.84 13.62 -8.65
CA PHE A 144 -12.96 13.00 -7.66
C PHE A 144 -11.48 13.08 -8.08
N GLU A 145 -11.18 12.79 -9.35
CA GLU A 145 -9.80 12.86 -9.86
C GLU A 145 -9.25 14.30 -9.80
N GLY A 146 -10.09 15.30 -10.07
CA GLY A 146 -9.76 16.71 -9.92
C GLY A 146 -9.45 17.08 -8.48
N TYR A 147 -10.31 16.67 -7.55
CA TYR A 147 -10.12 16.86 -6.12
C TYR A 147 -8.84 16.17 -5.62
N PHE A 148 -8.60 14.92 -6.06
CA PHE A 148 -7.43 14.14 -5.70
C PHE A 148 -6.14 14.88 -6.01
N ARG A 149 -5.99 15.38 -7.24
CA ARG A 149 -4.79 16.14 -7.65
C ARG A 149 -4.65 17.48 -6.92
N LYS A 150 -5.76 18.07 -6.48
CA LYS A 150 -5.79 19.43 -5.91
C LYS A 150 -5.61 19.44 -4.39
N PHE A 151 -6.09 18.42 -3.69
CA PHE A 151 -6.18 18.39 -2.23
C PHE A 151 -5.70 17.08 -1.59
N ILE A 152 -5.58 15.95 -2.31
CA ILE A 152 -5.09 14.70 -1.70
C ILE A 152 -3.60 14.51 -1.97
N TYR A 153 -3.15 14.85 -3.18
CA TYR A 153 -1.79 14.63 -3.63
C TYR A 153 -1.33 15.78 -4.53
N ASP A 154 -1.47 17.02 -4.03
CA ASP A 154 -0.97 18.24 -4.68
C ASP A 154 0.57 18.34 -4.61
N VAL A 155 1.17 17.63 -3.65
CA VAL A 155 2.61 17.45 -3.49
C VAL A 155 2.95 15.97 -3.22
N GLU A 156 4.23 15.61 -3.37
CA GLU A 156 4.69 14.24 -3.10
C GLU A 156 4.82 13.94 -1.60
N PHE A 157 3.69 13.80 -0.90
CA PHE A 157 3.65 13.52 0.54
C PHE A 157 4.43 12.27 0.97
N ILE A 158 4.70 11.32 0.07
CA ILE A 158 5.62 10.19 0.33
C ILE A 158 7.04 10.66 0.73
N ASN A 159 7.42 11.87 0.33
CA ASN A 159 8.68 12.53 0.63
C ASN A 159 8.54 13.62 1.72
N ALA A 160 7.46 13.60 2.52
CA ALA A 160 7.23 14.56 3.58
C ALA A 160 8.43 14.66 4.54
N ARG A 161 8.77 15.89 4.94
CA ARG A 161 9.94 16.16 5.79
C ARG A 161 9.67 15.85 7.25
N GLU A 162 8.41 15.98 7.65
CA GLU A 162 7.97 15.74 9.02
C GLU A 162 6.75 14.82 9.01
N ILE A 163 6.74 13.87 9.94
CA ILE A 163 5.63 12.94 10.16
C ILE A 163 5.25 13.01 11.63
N SER A 164 3.97 13.15 11.93
CA SER A 164 3.46 13.19 13.29
C SER A 164 2.31 12.22 13.52
N TYR A 165 2.15 11.80 14.77
CA TYR A 165 1.11 10.89 15.23
C TYR A 165 0.32 11.55 16.36
N ASN A 166 -0.99 11.74 16.18
CA ASN A 166 -1.90 12.38 17.14
C ASN A 166 -1.48 13.78 17.64
N HIS A 167 -0.55 14.44 16.94
CA HIS A 167 -0.09 15.78 17.26
C HIS A 167 -0.05 16.61 15.97
N PRO A 168 -0.89 17.66 15.82
CA PRO A 168 -0.89 18.46 14.60
C PRO A 168 0.41 19.27 14.47
N LEU A 169 0.97 19.32 13.25
CA LEU A 169 2.19 20.09 12.94
C LEU A 169 1.86 21.43 12.25
N GLY A 170 0.97 21.38 11.24
CA GLY A 170 0.52 22.56 10.52
C GLY A 170 -0.20 23.57 11.43
N LYS A 171 0.24 24.83 11.39
CA LYS A 171 -0.43 25.97 12.04
C LYS A 171 -0.96 26.90 10.95
N GLY A 172 -2.25 26.82 10.69
CA GLY A 172 -2.96 27.68 9.74
C GLY A 172 -4.03 28.53 10.41
N ASN A 173 -4.76 29.29 9.60
CA ASN A 173 -5.90 30.10 10.04
C ASN A 173 -7.16 29.25 10.27
N THR A 174 -7.22 28.08 9.64
CA THR A 174 -8.35 27.14 9.80
C THR A 174 -8.22 26.36 11.10
N ILE A 175 -9.31 26.27 11.87
CA ILE A 175 -9.37 25.47 13.09
C ILE A 175 -9.26 23.99 12.72
N ASN A 176 -8.25 23.30 13.26
CA ASN A 176 -8.16 21.85 13.19
C ASN A 176 -9.04 21.22 14.30
N ASN A 177 -10.21 20.72 13.93
CA ASN A 177 -11.16 20.03 14.82
C ASN A 177 -11.15 18.51 14.65
N ALA A 178 -10.16 17.94 13.95
CA ALA A 178 -10.17 16.52 13.58
C ALA A 178 -10.26 15.60 14.81
N THR A 179 -9.58 15.91 15.91
CA THR A 179 -9.66 15.13 17.16
C THR A 179 -11.03 15.18 17.82
N GLU A 180 -11.80 16.26 17.62
CA GLU A 180 -13.17 16.38 18.14
C GLU A 180 -14.16 15.58 17.29
N VAL A 181 -13.98 15.61 15.96
CA VAL A 181 -14.82 14.86 15.02
C VAL A 181 -14.54 13.35 15.08
N TYR A 182 -13.29 12.97 15.33
CA TYR A 182 -12.85 11.58 15.40
C TYR A 182 -12.26 11.22 16.78
N PRO A 183 -13.09 11.17 17.84
CA PRO A 183 -12.62 11.05 19.23
C PRO A 183 -11.91 9.72 19.55
N ASN A 184 -12.13 8.69 18.73
CA ASN A 184 -11.54 7.36 18.90
C ASN A 184 -10.51 7.01 17.81
N ALA A 185 -10.17 7.96 16.95
CA ALA A 185 -9.25 7.73 15.84
C ALA A 185 -7.81 8.05 16.22
N ASN A 186 -6.89 7.45 15.46
CA ASN A 186 -5.50 7.85 15.41
C ASN A 186 -5.22 8.57 14.09
N ILE A 187 -4.52 9.69 14.16
CA ILE A 187 -4.26 10.59 13.03
C ILE A 187 -2.76 10.60 12.77
N VAL A 188 -2.39 10.33 11.51
CA VAL A 188 -1.02 10.49 11.02
C VAL A 188 -0.98 11.69 10.09
N GLU A 189 -0.11 12.65 10.38
CA GLU A 189 0.10 13.85 9.57
C GLU A 189 1.44 13.77 8.83
N TYR A 190 1.40 13.96 7.51
CA TYR A 190 2.56 14.11 6.64
C TYR A 190 2.69 15.58 6.28
N HIS A 191 3.75 16.23 6.74
CA HIS A 191 3.89 17.68 6.71
C HIS A 191 5.13 18.14 5.92
N PHE A 192 4.92 19.18 5.12
CA PHE A 192 5.97 20.02 4.56
C PHE A 192 5.88 21.40 5.23
N PRO A 193 6.87 21.81 6.04
CA PRO A 193 6.86 23.13 6.69
C PRO A 193 7.08 24.31 5.72
N GLY A 194 7.36 24.00 4.45
CA GLY A 194 7.55 24.96 3.35
C GLY A 194 8.21 24.24 2.17
N ILE A 195 7.85 24.62 0.94
CA ILE A 195 8.26 23.91 -0.28
C ILE A 195 9.31 24.73 -1.03
N ASP A 196 8.97 25.94 -1.42
CA ASP A 196 9.83 26.92 -2.10
C ASP A 196 10.28 28.00 -1.10
N PRO A 197 11.60 28.13 -0.85
CA PRO A 197 12.15 29.09 0.09
C PRO A 197 11.69 30.53 -0.12
N LYS A 198 11.32 30.93 -1.35
CA LYS A 198 10.88 32.30 -1.65
C LYS A 198 9.56 32.69 -0.97
N TYR A 199 8.77 31.70 -0.53
CA TYR A 199 7.52 31.93 0.17
C TYR A 199 7.70 31.92 1.69
N GLU A 200 8.93 31.77 2.21
CA GLU A 200 9.25 31.83 3.64
C GLU A 200 8.35 30.92 4.52
N GLY A 201 7.97 29.76 3.98
CA GLY A 201 7.08 28.80 4.66
C GLY A 201 5.59 29.07 4.49
N MET A 202 5.16 30.15 3.83
CA MET A 202 3.75 30.43 3.49
C MET A 202 3.17 29.52 2.39
N ASP A 203 3.88 28.46 2.04
CA ASP A 203 3.47 27.44 1.09
C ASP A 203 3.48 26.04 1.73
N TRP A 204 3.50 25.96 3.06
CA TRP A 204 3.42 24.70 3.79
C TRP A 204 2.17 23.90 3.41
N ARG A 205 2.28 22.56 3.49
CA ARG A 205 1.23 21.59 3.18
C ARG A 205 1.22 20.47 4.19
N SER A 206 0.04 19.97 4.53
CA SER A 206 -0.13 18.74 5.31
C SER A 206 -1.20 17.85 4.71
N LEU A 207 -0.97 16.54 4.79
CA LEU A 207 -2.00 15.54 4.57
C LEU A 207 -2.17 14.73 5.86
N ARG A 208 -3.39 14.70 6.40
CA ARG A 208 -3.73 13.91 7.59
C ARG A 208 -4.57 12.70 7.18
N LEU A 209 -4.09 11.52 7.56
CA LEU A 209 -4.80 10.26 7.41
C LEU A 209 -5.36 9.83 8.76
N VAL A 210 -6.67 9.61 8.81
CA VAL A 210 -7.41 9.33 10.05
C VAL A 210 -7.84 7.86 10.05
N PHE A 211 -7.46 7.14 11.11
CA PHE A 211 -7.68 5.71 11.26
C PHE A 211 -8.50 5.36 12.48
N GLU A 212 -9.47 4.46 12.32
CA GLU A 212 -10.21 3.86 13.42
C GLU A 212 -10.07 2.33 13.39
N GLU A 213 -10.10 1.73 14.58
CA GLU A 213 -10.02 0.28 14.74
C GLU A 213 -11.41 -0.36 14.63
N LYS A 214 -11.50 -1.42 13.83
CA LYS A 214 -12.63 -2.34 13.82
C LYS A 214 -12.10 -3.77 13.71
N ASP A 215 -12.57 -4.67 14.58
CA ASP A 215 -12.19 -6.09 14.57
C ASP A 215 -10.67 -6.30 14.49
N SER A 216 -9.92 -5.57 15.35
CA SER A 216 -8.45 -5.57 15.40
C SER A 216 -7.72 -5.13 14.14
N ASN A 217 -8.39 -4.41 13.24
CA ASN A 217 -7.83 -3.82 12.03
C ASN A 217 -8.03 -2.30 11.99
N TRP A 218 -6.99 -1.59 11.59
CA TRP A 218 -7.02 -0.14 11.37
C TRP A 218 -7.54 0.19 9.97
N TYR A 219 -8.65 0.92 9.90
CA TYR A 219 -9.28 1.37 8.67
C TYR A 219 -9.22 2.88 8.53
N LEU A 220 -9.02 3.35 7.30
CA LEU A 220 -9.08 4.76 6.93
C LEU A 220 -10.54 5.25 6.97
N VAL A 221 -10.78 6.28 7.76
CA VAL A 221 -12.09 6.95 7.90
C VAL A 221 -12.06 8.42 7.46
N GLY A 222 -10.88 9.01 7.31
CA GLY A 222 -10.74 10.41 6.88
C GLY A 222 -9.42 10.69 6.17
N ILE A 223 -9.50 11.54 5.13
CA ILE A 223 -8.37 12.20 4.48
C ILE A 223 -8.63 13.70 4.58
N VAL A 224 -7.78 14.39 5.34
CA VAL A 224 -7.92 15.83 5.63
C VAL A 224 -6.69 16.54 5.09
N HIS A 225 -6.89 17.43 4.13
CA HIS A 225 -5.84 18.31 3.64
C HIS A 225 -5.69 19.51 4.57
N ASP A 226 -4.49 20.06 4.62
CA ASP A 226 -4.26 21.34 5.25
C ASP A 226 -3.16 22.08 4.51
N GLN A 227 -3.28 23.40 4.48
CA GLN A 227 -2.35 24.25 3.79
C GLN A 227 -2.39 25.65 4.35
N TRP A 228 -1.36 26.42 4.04
CA TRP A 228 -1.42 27.85 4.24
C TRP A 228 -2.61 28.46 3.47
N THR A 229 -3.38 29.28 4.18
CA THR A 229 -4.63 29.94 3.77
C THR A 229 -4.53 31.43 4.14
N ILE A 230 -5.26 32.30 3.44
CA ILE A 230 -5.16 33.78 3.58
C ILE A 230 -6.33 34.33 4.39
#